data_AF-A0A9E1J8E4-F1
#
_entry.id   AF-A0A9E1J8E4-F1
#
_cell.length_a   1.000
_cell.length_b   1.000
_cell.length_c   1.000
_cell.angle_alpha   90.00
_cell.angle_beta   90.00
_cell.angle_gamma   90.00
#
_symmetry.space_group_name_H-M   'P 1'
#
loop_
_entity.id
_entity.type
_entity.pdbx_description
1 polymer ?
#
loop_
_entity_poly.entity_id
_entity_poly.type
_entity_poly.pdbx_seq_one_letter_code
_entity_poly.pdbx_strand_id
1 'polypeptide(L)'
;MAVKSQKSNRSSGKDKRRQDSRTRLLEFSAQQDFRYCPNNASAKAEQIGKGGGRFLTSAQNFANQVLVASPEQFRIRDDKVEVSCLARDQWARTRFAKRKILFLLPSQALGNNVCTMLFLQAFIEQHQPREVGVFCAQSASDIYLRGGNVTVHALWLSRKELRRWDMVIDLGHLESRRNIEFWPVDMEADLLDAFELAPSARYTGEAAPMNSDRPPRIGIFPLASSPLRTLPVETTVAMLGALQD
;
A
#
# COMPACT_ATOMS: atom_id res chain seq x y z
N MET A 1 -26.66 -44.30 25.18
CA MET A 1 -25.44 -44.53 24.39
C MET A 1 -25.38 -43.49 23.27
N ALA A 2 -24.55 -42.46 23.42
CA ALA A 2 -24.32 -41.45 22.38
C ALA A 2 -22.83 -41.47 22.03
N VAL A 3 -22.51 -41.95 20.84
CA VAL A 3 -21.15 -42.02 20.32
C VAL A 3 -20.72 -40.60 19.95
N LYS A 4 -19.87 -39.99 20.78
CA LYS A 4 -19.18 -38.74 20.45
C LYS A 4 -18.13 -39.03 19.37
N SER A 5 -18.41 -38.57 18.16
CA SER A 5 -17.44 -38.52 17.07
C SER A 5 -16.29 -37.57 17.45
N GLN A 6 -15.16 -38.17 17.79
CA GLN A 6 -13.91 -37.48 18.11
C GLN A 6 -13.27 -37.06 16.78
N LYS A 7 -13.57 -35.83 16.31
CA LYS A 7 -12.84 -35.24 15.19
C LYS A 7 -11.39 -35.06 15.63
N SER A 8 -10.50 -35.88 15.07
CA SER A 8 -9.06 -35.78 15.27
C SER A 8 -8.60 -34.39 14.85
N ASN A 9 -8.17 -33.59 15.83
CA ASN A 9 -7.56 -32.31 15.60
C ASN A 9 -6.14 -32.55 15.06
N ARG A 10 -6.02 -32.78 13.74
CA ARG A 10 -4.73 -32.73 13.06
C ARG A 10 -4.32 -31.26 13.00
N SER A 11 -3.62 -30.79 14.02
CA SER A 11 -2.82 -29.57 13.92
C SER A 11 -1.72 -29.83 12.88
N SER A 12 -1.96 -29.40 11.65
CA SER A 12 -0.88 -29.25 10.67
C SER A 12 0.13 -28.28 11.27
N GLY A 13 1.41 -28.66 11.28
CA GLY A 13 2.49 -27.81 11.78
C GLY A 13 2.50 -26.49 10.99
N LYS A 14 1.94 -25.42 11.56
CA LYS A 14 1.95 -24.07 10.98
C LYS A 14 3.43 -23.69 10.84
N ASP A 15 3.90 -23.40 9.62
CA ASP A 15 5.26 -22.89 9.39
C ASP A 15 5.42 -21.65 10.26
N LYS A 16 6.26 -21.73 11.29
CA LYS A 16 6.43 -20.65 12.29
C LYS A 16 6.92 -19.34 11.66
N ARG A 17 7.42 -19.39 10.41
CA ARG A 17 7.86 -18.21 9.65
C ARG A 17 6.72 -17.52 8.90
N ARG A 18 5.50 -18.05 8.97
CA ARG A 18 4.32 -17.52 8.30
C ARG A 18 3.27 -17.09 9.32
N GLN A 19 2.56 -16.02 9.01
CA GLN A 19 1.41 -15.56 9.77
C GLN A 19 0.33 -15.01 8.83
N ASP A 20 -0.89 -14.89 9.33
CA ASP A 20 -2.02 -14.41 8.54
C ASP A 20 -1.97 -12.87 8.44
N SER A 21 -2.35 -12.33 7.27
CA SER A 21 -2.38 -10.88 7.01
C SER A 21 -3.26 -10.13 8.02
N ARG A 22 -2.79 -8.98 8.51
CA ARG A 22 -3.57 -8.00 9.29
C ARG A 22 -4.38 -7.05 8.40
N THR A 23 -3.89 -6.75 7.20
CA THR A 23 -4.61 -5.94 6.21
C THR A 23 -5.86 -6.70 5.79
N ARG A 24 -7.05 -6.10 5.97
CA ARG A 24 -8.32 -6.72 5.60
C ARG A 24 -8.44 -6.81 4.08
N LEU A 25 -8.71 -8.01 3.57
CA LEU A 25 -8.88 -8.28 2.15
C LEU A 25 -10.28 -8.77 1.86
N LEU A 26 -10.88 -8.22 0.81
CA LEU A 26 -12.11 -8.68 0.21
C LEU A 26 -11.78 -9.47 -1.07
N GLU A 27 -12.40 -10.63 -1.25
CA GLU A 27 -12.38 -11.37 -2.51
C GLU A 27 -13.66 -11.14 -3.31
N PHE A 28 -13.48 -10.87 -4.60
CA PHE A 28 -14.57 -10.79 -5.55
C PHE A 28 -14.25 -11.57 -6.84
N SER A 29 -15.29 -11.94 -7.57
CA SER A 29 -15.18 -12.45 -8.93
C SER A 29 -15.85 -11.50 -9.91
N ALA A 30 -15.28 -11.34 -11.09
CA ALA A 30 -15.88 -10.57 -12.19
C ALA A 30 -16.55 -11.51 -13.20
N GLN A 31 -17.76 -11.17 -13.66
CA GLN A 31 -18.50 -11.95 -14.65
C GLN A 31 -18.04 -11.64 -16.08
N GLN A 32 -17.56 -10.42 -16.33
CA GLN A 32 -17.06 -9.93 -17.61
C GLN A 32 -15.74 -9.17 -17.42
N ASP A 33 -15.06 -8.88 -18.52
CA ASP A 33 -13.86 -8.02 -18.53
C ASP A 33 -14.21 -6.63 -17.97
N PHE A 34 -13.26 -6.01 -17.27
CA PHE A 34 -13.45 -4.70 -16.65
C PHE A 34 -12.15 -3.90 -16.65
N ARG A 35 -12.26 -2.59 -16.55
CA ARG A 35 -11.14 -1.66 -16.40
C ARG A 35 -11.52 -0.56 -15.45
N TYR A 36 -10.56 -0.07 -14.69
CA TYR A 36 -10.81 1.02 -13.75
C TYR A 36 -9.51 1.74 -13.43
N CYS A 37 -9.59 3.06 -13.35
CA CYS A 37 -8.50 3.93 -12.89
C CYS A 37 -8.91 4.53 -11.54
N PRO A 38 -8.05 4.47 -10.50
CA PRO A 38 -8.35 5.13 -9.23
C PRO A 38 -8.61 6.63 -9.44
N ASN A 39 -9.56 7.18 -8.68
CA ASN A 39 -9.79 8.62 -8.66
C ASN A 39 -8.52 9.35 -8.22
N ASN A 40 -8.20 10.48 -8.87
CA ASN A 40 -7.04 11.32 -8.58
C ASN A 40 -5.67 10.60 -8.72
N ALA A 41 -5.60 9.49 -9.45
CA ALA A 41 -4.35 8.87 -9.87
C ALA A 41 -4.04 9.21 -11.34
N SER A 42 -2.79 9.01 -11.76
CA SER A 42 -2.41 9.00 -13.17
C SER A 42 -3.17 7.92 -13.94
N ALA A 43 -3.42 8.17 -15.23
CA ALA A 43 -3.92 7.15 -16.16
C ALA A 43 -3.03 5.89 -16.20
N LYS A 44 -1.75 5.99 -15.82
CA LYS A 44 -0.83 4.85 -15.69
C LYS A 44 -1.21 3.88 -14.56
N ALA A 45 -2.07 4.30 -13.62
CA ALA A 45 -2.61 3.46 -12.55
C ALA A 45 -3.87 2.70 -12.97
N GLU A 46 -4.35 2.85 -14.22
CA GLU A 46 -5.44 2.04 -14.74
C GLU A 46 -5.09 0.55 -14.65
N GLN A 47 -6.02 -0.23 -14.12
CA GLN A 47 -5.92 -1.67 -14.10
C GLN A 47 -7.02 -2.29 -14.96
N ILE A 48 -6.66 -3.37 -15.65
CA ILE A 48 -7.57 -4.17 -16.47
C ILE A 48 -7.72 -5.54 -15.81
N GLY A 49 -8.97 -5.97 -15.63
CA GLY A 49 -9.34 -7.26 -15.10
C GLY A 49 -10.09 -8.10 -16.13
N LYS A 50 -9.92 -9.42 -16.03
CA LYS A 50 -10.56 -10.40 -16.92
C LYS A 50 -11.78 -11.04 -16.27
N GLY A 51 -12.83 -11.22 -17.05
CA GLY A 51 -14.02 -11.98 -16.67
C GLY A 51 -13.68 -13.42 -16.29
N GLY A 52 -14.47 -14.00 -15.38
CA GLY A 52 -14.24 -15.32 -14.80
C GLY A 52 -13.11 -15.38 -13.77
N GLY A 53 -12.37 -14.28 -13.56
CA GLY A 53 -11.28 -14.19 -12.59
C GLY A 53 -11.76 -14.05 -11.15
N ARG A 54 -10.87 -14.40 -10.20
CA ARG A 54 -10.99 -14.08 -8.78
C ARG A 54 -9.90 -13.10 -8.37
N PHE A 55 -10.30 -12.07 -7.63
CA PHE A 55 -9.49 -10.92 -7.31
C PHE A 55 -9.59 -10.57 -5.84
N LEU A 56 -8.52 -10.00 -5.31
CA LEU A 56 -8.42 -9.48 -3.95
C LEU A 56 -8.32 -7.95 -4.02
N THR A 57 -8.95 -7.27 -3.07
CA THR A 57 -8.82 -5.83 -2.87
C THR A 57 -8.85 -5.51 -1.37
N SER A 58 -8.03 -4.55 -0.92
CA SER A 58 -8.22 -3.86 0.37
C SER A 58 -8.77 -2.44 0.15
N ALA A 59 -9.12 -2.08 -1.09
CA ALA A 59 -9.55 -0.75 -1.44
C ALA A 59 -11.05 -0.54 -1.16
N GLN A 60 -11.38 -0.08 0.04
CA GLN A 60 -12.78 0.05 0.48
C GLN A 60 -13.62 0.98 -0.42
N ASN A 61 -13.06 2.10 -0.87
CA ASN A 61 -13.77 3.02 -1.77
C ASN A 61 -14.11 2.34 -3.10
N PHE A 62 -13.16 1.60 -3.68
CA PHE A 62 -13.40 0.80 -4.88
C PHE A 62 -14.44 -0.30 -4.63
N ALA A 63 -14.34 -1.01 -3.50
CA ALA A 63 -15.33 -2.03 -3.15
C ALA A 63 -16.75 -1.44 -3.07
N ASN A 64 -16.92 -0.31 -2.40
CA ASN A 64 -18.23 0.31 -2.21
C ASN A 64 -18.78 0.96 -3.48
N GLN A 65 -17.93 1.71 -4.20
CA GLN A 65 -18.38 2.53 -5.34
C GLN A 65 -18.44 1.76 -6.65
N VAL A 66 -17.76 0.61 -6.75
CA VAL A 66 -17.68 -0.17 -7.99
C VAL A 66 -18.24 -1.57 -7.79
N LEU A 67 -17.73 -2.32 -6.83
CA LEU A 67 -18.12 -3.73 -6.68
C LEU A 67 -19.55 -3.88 -6.16
N VAL A 68 -19.91 -3.12 -5.13
CA VAL A 68 -21.26 -3.14 -4.55
C VAL A 68 -22.27 -2.44 -5.46
N ALA A 69 -21.85 -1.40 -6.17
CA ALA A 69 -22.72 -0.64 -7.07
C ALA A 69 -23.07 -1.39 -8.37
N SER A 70 -22.29 -2.41 -8.76
CA SER A 70 -22.48 -3.18 -10.01
C SER A 70 -22.53 -4.70 -9.75
N PRO A 71 -23.55 -5.20 -9.01
CA PRO A 71 -23.67 -6.62 -8.64
C PRO A 71 -23.90 -7.57 -9.83
N GLU A 72 -24.40 -7.06 -10.95
CA GLU A 72 -24.52 -7.78 -12.22
C GLU A 72 -23.15 -8.10 -12.83
N GLN A 73 -22.14 -7.26 -12.59
CA GLN A 73 -20.79 -7.45 -13.08
C GLN A 73 -19.87 -8.14 -12.07
N PHE A 74 -20.07 -7.86 -10.77
CA PHE A 74 -19.18 -8.34 -9.71
C PHE A 74 -19.92 -9.13 -8.65
N ARG A 75 -19.30 -10.19 -8.16
CA ARG A 75 -19.79 -10.97 -7.03
C ARG A 75 -18.75 -10.99 -5.93
N ILE A 76 -19.07 -10.36 -4.80
CA ILE A 76 -18.29 -10.49 -3.56
C ILE A 76 -18.42 -11.92 -3.07
N ARG A 77 -17.29 -12.56 -2.81
CA ARG A 77 -17.21 -13.97 -2.39
C ARG A 77 -16.94 -14.10 -0.90
N ASP A 78 -16.07 -13.24 -0.40
CA ASP A 78 -15.62 -13.24 0.98
C ASP A 78 -15.14 -11.82 1.33
N ASP A 79 -15.51 -11.32 2.51
CA ASP A 79 -15.16 -9.98 3.00
C ASP A 79 -13.98 -10.00 3.99
N LYS A 80 -13.45 -11.19 4.29
CA LYS A 80 -12.33 -11.45 5.21
C LYS A 80 -11.44 -12.58 4.72
N VAL A 81 -10.75 -12.34 3.60
CA VAL A 81 -9.73 -13.28 3.13
C VAL A 81 -8.42 -13.08 3.87
N GLU A 82 -7.88 -14.18 4.38
CA GLU A 82 -6.53 -14.23 4.92
C GLU A 82 -5.53 -14.62 3.83
N VAL A 83 -4.40 -13.92 3.81
CA VAL A 83 -3.24 -14.26 2.98
C VAL A 83 -2.08 -14.61 3.90
N SER A 84 -1.39 -15.72 3.59
CA SER A 84 -0.20 -16.12 4.33
C SER A 84 0.96 -15.18 4.00
N CYS A 85 1.41 -14.45 5.02
CA CYS A 85 2.49 -13.47 4.95
C CYS A 85 3.73 -13.97 5.69
N LEU A 86 4.89 -13.38 5.39
CA LEU A 86 6.09 -13.55 6.21
C LEU A 86 5.85 -12.97 7.61
N ALA A 87 6.15 -13.75 8.64
CA ALA A 87 5.97 -13.33 10.02
C ALA A 87 6.86 -12.11 10.37
N ARG A 88 6.35 -11.22 11.23
CA ARG A 88 6.98 -9.91 11.52
C ARG A 88 8.39 -10.06 12.10
N ASP A 89 8.59 -11.04 12.95
CA ASP A 89 9.87 -11.39 13.59
C ASP A 89 10.90 -11.97 12.61
N GLN A 90 10.48 -12.33 11.39
CA GLN A 90 11.35 -12.87 10.34
C GLN A 90 11.84 -11.80 9.36
N TRP A 91 11.31 -10.57 9.40
CA TRP A 91 11.60 -9.54 8.39
C TRP A 91 13.10 -9.25 8.25
N ALA A 92 13.79 -8.93 9.33
CA ALA A 92 15.23 -8.67 9.32
C ALA A 92 16.09 -9.91 8.98
N ARG A 93 15.61 -11.11 9.30
CA ARG A 93 16.39 -12.37 9.18
C ARG A 93 16.24 -13.06 7.82
N THR A 94 15.30 -12.61 7.01
CA THR A 94 14.94 -13.27 5.77
C THR A 94 15.82 -12.78 4.63
N ARG A 95 16.31 -13.72 3.81
CA ARG A 95 17.04 -13.37 2.58
C ARG A 95 16.07 -13.07 1.44
N PHE A 96 16.01 -11.81 1.01
CA PHE A 96 15.10 -11.38 -0.07
C PHE A 96 15.73 -11.36 -1.48
N ALA A 97 17.05 -11.50 -1.59
CA ALA A 97 17.76 -11.43 -2.86
C ALA A 97 17.18 -12.39 -3.91
N LYS A 98 16.98 -11.87 -5.14
CA LYS A 98 16.45 -12.60 -6.30
C LYS A 98 15.03 -13.16 -6.14
N ARG A 99 14.29 -12.77 -5.09
CA ARG A 99 12.89 -13.16 -4.87
C ARG A 99 11.92 -12.09 -5.37
N LYS A 100 10.70 -12.50 -5.70
CA LYS A 100 9.57 -11.61 -5.97
C LYS A 100 8.81 -11.36 -4.67
N ILE A 101 8.80 -10.12 -4.20
CA ILE A 101 8.22 -9.72 -2.91
C ILE A 101 7.03 -8.78 -3.12
N LEU A 102 5.86 -9.14 -2.58
CA LEU A 102 4.67 -8.30 -2.57
C LEU A 102 4.45 -7.68 -1.18
N PHE A 103 4.34 -6.36 -1.11
CA PHE A 103 4.00 -5.64 0.11
C PHE A 103 2.51 -5.28 0.13
N LEU A 104 1.80 -5.67 1.18
CA LEU A 104 0.43 -5.21 1.46
C LEU A 104 0.51 -3.89 2.24
N LEU A 105 -0.17 -2.87 1.72
CA LEU A 105 -0.18 -1.54 2.31
C LEU A 105 -1.33 -1.41 3.32
N PRO A 106 -1.07 -0.98 4.56
CA PRO A 106 -2.11 -0.85 5.59
C PRO A 106 -2.92 0.44 5.48
N SER A 107 -2.44 1.42 4.69
CA SER A 107 -3.06 2.73 4.57
C SER A 107 -2.86 3.33 3.19
N GLN A 108 -3.83 4.12 2.76
CA GLN A 108 -3.85 4.87 1.51
C GLN A 108 -3.46 6.34 1.70
N ALA A 109 -3.17 6.74 2.94
CA ALA A 109 -2.75 8.11 3.22
C ALA A 109 -1.46 8.43 2.44
N LEU A 110 -1.42 9.62 1.84
CA LEU A 110 -0.31 10.05 0.99
C LEU A 110 1.03 9.97 1.74
N GLY A 111 1.09 10.51 2.96
CA GLY A 111 2.29 10.47 3.80
C GLY A 111 2.81 9.05 4.05
N ASN A 112 1.92 8.10 4.39
CA ASN A 112 2.30 6.70 4.61
C ASN A 112 2.91 6.07 3.36
N ASN A 113 2.40 6.41 2.18
CA ASN A 113 2.88 5.88 0.91
C ASN A 113 4.21 6.52 0.50
N VAL A 114 4.46 7.80 0.82
CA VAL A 114 5.77 8.43 0.65
C VAL A 114 6.83 7.72 1.51
N CYS A 115 6.60 7.57 2.82
CA CYS A 115 7.53 6.87 3.71
C CYS A 115 7.76 5.41 3.28
N THR A 116 6.70 4.72 2.85
CA THR A 116 6.82 3.35 2.35
C THR A 116 7.65 3.30 1.07
N MET A 117 7.51 4.27 0.16
CA MET A 117 8.33 4.33 -1.06
C MET A 117 9.82 4.56 -0.76
N LEU A 118 10.15 5.43 0.21
CA LEU A 118 11.53 5.66 0.65
C LEU A 118 12.14 4.36 1.22
N PHE A 119 11.42 3.70 2.13
CA PHE A 119 11.77 2.35 2.63
C PHE A 119 11.97 1.35 1.49
N LEU A 120 11.07 1.30 0.51
CA LEU A 120 11.18 0.34 -0.60
C LEU A 120 12.41 0.59 -1.46
N GLN A 121 12.85 1.84 -1.64
CA GLN A 121 14.12 2.08 -2.32
C GLN A 121 15.30 1.53 -1.51
N ALA A 122 15.34 1.76 -0.19
CA ALA A 122 16.37 1.20 0.68
C ALA A 122 16.38 -0.34 0.61
N PHE A 123 15.20 -0.96 0.67
CA PHE A 123 15.01 -2.39 0.55
C PHE A 123 15.51 -2.93 -0.80
N ILE A 124 15.19 -2.26 -1.91
CA ILE A 124 15.63 -2.66 -3.25
C ILE A 124 17.16 -2.57 -3.38
N GLU A 125 17.76 -1.48 -2.91
CA GLU A 125 19.20 -1.23 -2.98
C GLU A 125 20.00 -2.28 -2.21
N GLN A 126 19.60 -2.57 -0.97
CA GLN A 126 20.38 -3.41 -0.05
C GLN A 126 20.09 -4.90 -0.20
N HIS A 127 18.84 -5.29 -0.52
CA HIS A 127 18.49 -6.70 -0.63
C HIS A 127 18.44 -7.23 -2.06
N GLN A 128 18.39 -6.38 -3.08
CA GLN A 128 18.38 -6.77 -4.50
C GLN A 128 17.34 -7.87 -4.81
N PRO A 129 16.05 -7.66 -4.49
CA PRO A 129 14.99 -8.56 -4.90
C PRO A 129 14.89 -8.61 -6.43
N ARG A 130 14.31 -9.70 -6.96
CA ARG A 130 14.04 -9.81 -8.40
C ARG A 130 12.91 -8.88 -8.83
N GLU A 131 11.91 -8.71 -7.98
CA GLU A 131 10.75 -7.89 -8.24
C GLU A 131 10.16 -7.43 -6.90
N VAL A 132 9.75 -6.17 -6.82
CA VAL A 132 9.01 -5.62 -5.69
C VAL A 132 7.66 -5.15 -6.18
N GLY A 133 6.61 -5.61 -5.51
CA GLY A 133 5.24 -5.18 -5.76
C GLY A 133 4.64 -4.48 -4.55
N VAL A 134 3.74 -3.55 -4.79
CA VAL A 134 2.86 -2.98 -3.76
C VAL A 134 1.41 -3.25 -4.11
N PHE A 135 0.62 -3.57 -3.09
CA PHE A 135 -0.79 -3.89 -3.24
C PHE A 135 -1.69 -2.86 -2.58
N CYS A 136 -2.69 -2.43 -3.36
CA CYS A 136 -3.68 -1.41 -3.06
C CYS A 136 -3.02 -0.10 -2.65
N ALA A 137 -2.42 0.62 -3.59
CA ALA A 137 -1.93 1.99 -3.37
C ALA A 137 -2.96 3.07 -3.75
N GLN A 138 -4.06 2.70 -4.42
CA GLN A 138 -5.15 3.58 -4.87
C GLN A 138 -4.64 4.87 -5.54
N SER A 139 -5.10 6.04 -5.08
CA SER A 139 -4.68 7.35 -5.58
C SER A 139 -3.20 7.66 -5.35
N ALA A 140 -2.57 7.01 -4.35
CA ALA A 140 -1.14 7.15 -4.07
C ALA A 140 -0.24 6.31 -5.00
N SER A 141 -0.82 5.58 -5.97
CA SER A 141 -0.07 4.75 -6.93
C SER A 141 1.01 5.51 -7.67
N ASP A 142 0.79 6.79 -7.96
CA ASP A 142 1.73 7.66 -8.68
C ASP A 142 3.08 7.80 -7.99
N ILE A 143 3.12 7.73 -6.65
CA ILE A 143 4.36 7.77 -5.87
C ILE A 143 5.29 6.63 -6.31
N TYR A 144 4.74 5.41 -6.45
CA TYR A 144 5.50 4.22 -6.81
C TYR A 144 5.79 4.17 -8.31
N LEU A 145 4.85 4.60 -9.15
CA LEU A 145 5.01 4.61 -10.61
C LEU A 145 6.14 5.55 -11.08
N ARG A 146 6.45 6.61 -10.32
CA ARG A 146 7.59 7.51 -10.62
C ARG A 146 8.95 6.83 -10.43
N GLY A 147 9.06 5.88 -9.50
CA GLY A 147 10.31 5.17 -9.24
C GLY A 147 10.70 4.18 -10.34
N GLY A 148 9.71 3.67 -11.09
CA GLY A 148 9.88 2.76 -12.23
C GLY A 148 10.35 1.34 -11.89
N ASN A 149 10.67 1.06 -10.62
CA ASN A 149 11.22 -0.19 -10.12
C ASN A 149 10.29 -0.95 -9.16
N VAL A 150 9.02 -0.53 -9.09
CA VAL A 150 7.98 -1.16 -8.26
C VAL A 150 6.76 -1.50 -9.12
N THR A 151 6.34 -2.77 -9.09
CA THR A 151 5.08 -3.22 -9.69
C THR A 151 3.91 -2.75 -8.83
N VAL A 152 2.98 -1.99 -9.41
CA VAL A 152 1.87 -1.40 -8.65
C VAL A 152 0.55 -2.11 -8.96
N HIS A 153 -0.07 -2.67 -7.94
CA HIS A 153 -1.45 -3.14 -8.00
C HIS A 153 -2.36 -2.14 -7.30
N ALA A 154 -2.77 -1.10 -8.01
CA ALA A 154 -3.44 0.08 -7.43
C ALA A 154 -4.72 -0.25 -6.62
N LEU A 155 -5.51 -1.21 -7.08
CA LEU A 155 -6.87 -1.48 -6.62
C LEU A 155 -7.12 -2.96 -6.36
N TRP A 156 -6.65 -3.83 -7.24
CA TRP A 156 -6.84 -5.27 -7.07
C TRP A 156 -5.67 -6.11 -7.59
N LEU A 157 -5.67 -7.35 -7.11
CA LEU A 157 -4.71 -8.40 -7.45
C LEU A 157 -5.45 -9.69 -7.73
N SER A 158 -5.21 -10.35 -8.87
CA SER A 158 -5.85 -11.64 -9.12
C SER A 158 -5.26 -12.75 -8.23
N ARG A 159 -6.03 -13.79 -7.90
CA ARG A 159 -5.50 -14.97 -7.19
C ARG A 159 -4.38 -15.67 -7.97
N LYS A 160 -4.42 -15.62 -9.30
CA LYS A 160 -3.35 -16.13 -10.17
C LYS A 160 -2.09 -15.29 -10.01
N GLU A 161 -2.24 -13.98 -9.97
CA GLU A 161 -1.18 -13.03 -9.70
C GLU A 161 -0.55 -13.28 -8.33
N LEU A 162 -1.35 -13.38 -7.27
CA LEU A 162 -0.84 -13.58 -5.92
C LEU A 162 0.15 -14.75 -5.81
N ARG A 163 -0.11 -15.86 -6.54
CA ARG A 163 0.74 -17.05 -6.53
C ARG A 163 2.10 -16.87 -7.21
N ARG A 164 2.31 -15.81 -8.00
CA ARG A 164 3.61 -15.54 -8.64
C ARG A 164 4.66 -15.00 -7.67
N TRP A 165 4.20 -14.44 -6.55
CA TRP A 165 5.05 -13.81 -5.56
C TRP A 165 5.62 -14.88 -4.66
N ASP A 166 6.95 -14.90 -4.51
CA ASP A 166 7.64 -15.85 -3.63
C ASP A 166 7.29 -15.57 -2.16
N MET A 167 6.97 -14.31 -1.87
CA MET A 167 6.70 -13.83 -0.53
C MET A 167 5.72 -12.68 -0.54
N VAL A 168 4.83 -12.69 0.45
CA VAL A 168 3.94 -11.58 0.77
C VAL A 168 4.33 -11.06 2.14
N ILE A 169 4.47 -9.75 2.26
CA ILE A 169 4.79 -9.05 3.50
C ILE A 169 3.66 -8.06 3.77
N ASP A 170 3.06 -8.13 4.95
CA ASP A 170 1.99 -7.20 5.31
C ASP A 170 2.51 -6.14 6.28
N LEU A 171 2.62 -4.90 5.80
CA LEU A 171 3.14 -3.80 6.61
C LEU A 171 2.17 -3.37 7.73
N GLY A 172 0.93 -3.89 7.75
CA GLY A 172 0.00 -3.74 8.87
C GLY A 172 0.41 -4.46 10.15
N HIS A 173 1.46 -5.30 10.10
CA HIS A 173 2.05 -5.89 11.30
C HIS A 173 2.98 -4.95 12.07
N LEU A 174 3.34 -3.79 11.50
CA LEU A 174 4.14 -2.80 12.22
C LEU A 174 3.26 -2.04 13.22
N GLU A 175 3.55 -2.16 14.51
CA GLU A 175 2.66 -1.71 15.59
C GLU A 175 2.70 -0.22 15.83
N SER A 176 3.82 0.45 15.54
CA SER A 176 3.99 1.90 15.69
C SER A 176 2.95 2.71 14.91
N ARG A 177 2.40 2.13 13.84
CA ARG A 177 1.36 2.74 13.00
C ARG A 177 -0.02 2.83 13.67
N ARG A 178 -0.25 2.13 14.80
CA ARG A 178 -1.55 2.14 15.50
C ARG A 178 -1.84 3.45 16.22
N ASN A 179 -0.81 4.22 16.58
CA ASN A 179 -0.94 5.43 17.40
C ASN A 179 -0.62 6.72 16.64
N ILE A 180 -0.55 6.68 15.30
CA ILE A 180 -0.21 7.84 14.48
C ILE A 180 -1.20 9.00 14.60
N GLU A 181 -2.43 8.72 15.05
CA GLU A 181 -3.46 9.73 15.32
C GLU A 181 -3.17 10.51 16.62
N PHE A 182 -2.34 9.96 17.52
CA PHE A 182 -2.03 10.54 18.83
C PHE A 182 -0.63 11.10 18.94
N TRP A 183 0.34 10.52 18.22
CA TRP A 183 1.75 10.93 18.28
C TRP A 183 2.38 10.97 16.88
N PRO A 184 3.29 11.91 16.61
CA PRO A 184 4.09 11.88 15.39
C PRO A 184 4.95 10.61 15.39
N VAL A 185 4.91 9.87 14.28
CA VAL A 185 5.67 8.64 14.08
C VAL A 185 6.51 8.79 12.83
N ASP A 186 7.82 8.56 12.95
CA ASP A 186 8.69 8.41 11.79
C ASP A 186 8.50 7.02 11.19
N MET A 187 7.56 6.93 10.26
CA MET A 187 7.18 5.65 9.63
C MET A 187 8.28 5.06 8.75
N GLU A 188 9.20 5.88 8.24
CA GLU A 188 10.33 5.38 7.46
C GLU A 188 11.34 4.72 8.39
N ALA A 189 11.76 5.43 9.45
CA ALA A 189 12.70 4.90 10.44
C ALA A 189 12.21 3.58 11.04
N ASP A 190 10.94 3.50 11.45
CA ASP A 190 10.38 2.25 11.99
C ASP A 190 10.41 1.08 11.00
N LEU A 191 10.21 1.36 9.71
CA LEU A 191 10.31 0.35 8.66
C LEU A 191 11.77 -0.05 8.40
N LEU A 192 12.68 0.91 8.37
CA LEU A 192 14.11 0.64 8.20
C LEU A 192 14.63 -0.23 9.35
N ASP A 193 14.32 0.13 10.60
CA ASP A 193 14.66 -0.64 11.79
C ASP A 193 14.05 -2.04 11.77
N ALA A 194 12.79 -2.16 11.32
CA ALA A 194 12.09 -3.44 11.24
C ALA A 194 12.76 -4.46 10.31
N PHE A 195 13.49 -3.99 9.31
CA PHE A 195 14.21 -4.78 8.32
C PHE A 195 15.74 -4.72 8.48
N GLU A 196 16.25 -4.00 9.48
CA GLU A 196 17.69 -3.75 9.68
C GLU A 196 18.36 -3.12 8.45
N LEU A 197 17.73 -2.08 7.90
CA LEU A 197 18.19 -1.36 6.71
C LEU A 197 18.70 0.04 7.05
N ALA A 198 19.69 0.52 6.28
CA ALA A 198 20.00 1.95 6.23
C ALA A 198 19.02 2.70 5.28
N PRO A 199 18.82 4.01 5.42
CA PRO A 199 18.08 4.81 4.44
C PRO A 199 18.67 4.68 3.02
N SER A 200 17.83 4.90 2.01
CA SER A 200 18.24 4.85 0.60
C SER A 200 19.22 5.98 0.27
N ALA A 201 20.25 5.68 -0.52
CA ALA A 201 21.18 6.71 -1.01
C ALA A 201 20.56 7.59 -2.11
N ARG A 202 19.42 7.17 -2.69
CA ARG A 202 18.75 7.86 -3.81
C ARG A 202 18.07 9.16 -3.40
N TYR A 203 17.64 9.26 -2.14
CA TYR A 203 16.93 10.42 -1.61
C TYR A 203 17.74 11.02 -0.48
N THR A 204 18.55 12.02 -0.84
CA THR A 204 19.34 12.77 0.14
C THR A 204 18.46 13.73 0.92
N GLY A 205 18.82 13.99 2.17
CA GLY A 205 18.21 15.06 2.97
C GLY A 205 18.60 16.48 2.52
N GLU A 206 19.50 16.60 1.54
CA GLU A 206 19.91 17.88 0.98
C GLU A 206 18.78 18.53 0.17
N ALA A 207 18.57 19.82 0.40
CA ALA A 207 17.60 20.60 -0.35
C ALA A 207 17.99 20.65 -1.84
N ALA A 208 17.02 20.39 -2.72
CA ALA A 208 17.23 20.53 -4.15
C ALA A 208 17.61 21.99 -4.49
N PRO A 209 18.58 22.21 -5.40
CA PRO A 209 19.02 23.56 -5.75
C PRO A 209 17.85 24.35 -6.35
N MET A 210 17.65 25.57 -5.86
CA MET A 210 16.71 26.50 -6.46
C MET A 210 17.26 26.99 -7.80
N ASN A 211 16.44 26.91 -8.84
CA ASN A 211 16.79 27.50 -10.14
C ASN A 211 16.78 29.03 -10.02
N SER A 212 17.95 29.66 -10.14
CA SER A 212 18.15 31.11 -10.07
C SER A 212 17.68 31.87 -11.32
N ASP A 213 17.46 31.18 -12.43
CA ASP A 213 17.14 31.80 -13.74
C ASP A 213 15.67 32.22 -13.83
N ARG A 214 14.88 32.00 -12.78
CA ARG A 214 13.48 32.40 -12.70
C ARG A 214 13.14 32.90 -11.29
N PRO A 215 12.19 33.84 -11.16
CA PRO A 215 11.67 34.21 -9.86
C PRO A 215 11.17 32.98 -9.07
N PRO A 216 11.34 32.96 -7.74
CA PRO A 216 10.85 31.87 -6.91
C PRO A 216 9.33 31.72 -7.08
N ARG A 217 8.88 30.47 -7.15
CA ARG A 217 7.45 30.14 -7.20
C ARG A 217 7.06 29.48 -5.88
N ILE A 218 6.09 30.06 -5.20
CA ILE A 218 5.57 29.53 -3.93
C ILE A 218 4.29 28.76 -4.22
N GLY A 219 4.26 27.48 -3.84
CA GLY A 219 3.05 26.66 -3.87
C GLY A 219 2.39 26.64 -2.50
N ILE A 220 1.10 26.94 -2.43
CA ILE A 220 0.31 26.86 -1.19
C ILE A 220 -0.64 25.66 -1.29
N PHE A 221 -0.61 24.81 -0.27
CA PHE A 221 -1.49 23.64 -0.14
C PHE A 221 -2.40 23.84 1.09
N PRO A 222 -3.51 24.60 0.95
CA PRO A 222 -4.30 25.02 2.11
C PRO A 222 -5.23 23.93 2.63
N LEU A 223 -5.47 22.89 1.83
CA LEU A 223 -6.42 21.82 2.11
C LEU A 223 -5.76 20.67 2.85
N ALA A 224 -6.44 20.19 3.90
CA ALA A 224 -6.17 18.93 4.56
C ALA A 224 -7.41 18.03 4.53
N SER A 225 -7.26 16.77 4.95
CA SER A 225 -8.37 15.82 5.04
C SER A 225 -9.39 16.13 6.14
N SER A 226 -9.12 17.12 7.01
CA SER A 226 -10.00 17.54 8.09
C SER A 226 -10.16 19.06 8.04
N PRO A 227 -11.40 19.59 8.16
CA PRO A 227 -11.64 21.03 8.21
C PRO A 227 -10.81 21.76 9.27
N LEU A 228 -10.57 21.12 10.43
CA LEU A 228 -9.77 21.70 11.52
C LEU A 228 -8.27 21.86 11.17
N ARG A 229 -7.79 21.16 10.14
CA ARG A 229 -6.41 21.23 9.65
C ARG A 229 -6.31 21.95 8.30
N THR A 230 -7.43 22.45 7.79
CA THR A 230 -7.51 23.20 6.53
C THR A 230 -7.45 24.70 6.86
N LEU A 231 -6.63 25.45 6.14
CA LEU A 231 -6.60 26.90 6.28
C LEU A 231 -7.93 27.50 5.80
N PRO A 232 -8.51 28.48 6.52
CA PRO A 232 -9.68 29.21 6.04
C PRO A 232 -9.41 29.88 4.69
N VAL A 233 -10.48 30.03 3.89
CA VAL A 233 -10.39 30.60 2.54
C VAL A 233 -9.89 32.04 2.61
N GLU A 234 -10.42 32.82 3.53
CA GLU A 234 -10.08 34.23 3.73
C GLU A 234 -8.60 34.39 4.08
N THR A 235 -8.07 33.53 4.96
CA THR A 235 -6.65 33.49 5.32
C THR A 235 -5.79 33.13 4.12
N THR A 236 -6.20 32.12 3.34
CA THR A 236 -5.46 31.69 2.14
C THR A 236 -5.38 32.82 1.11
N VAL A 237 -6.49 33.53 0.87
CA VAL A 237 -6.53 34.68 -0.05
C VAL A 237 -5.67 35.84 0.45
N ALA A 238 -5.73 36.16 1.74
CA ALA A 238 -4.89 37.21 2.32
C ALA A 238 -3.39 36.89 2.18
N MET A 239 -2.98 35.63 2.41
CA MET A 239 -1.60 35.19 2.19
C MET A 239 -1.17 35.31 0.73
N LEU A 240 -2.05 34.98 -0.22
CA LEU A 240 -1.75 35.12 -1.64
C LEU A 240 -1.51 36.58 -2.04
N GLY A 241 -2.29 37.52 -1.50
CA GLY A 241 -2.07 38.96 -1.72
C GLY A 241 -0.72 39.41 -1.16
N ALA A 242 -0.42 39.06 0.09
CA ALA A 242 0.83 39.45 0.75
C ALA A 242 2.11 38.85 0.14
N LEU A 243 2.01 37.78 -0.65
CA LEU A 243 3.15 37.18 -1.37
C LEU A 243 3.34 37.75 -2.79
N GLN A 244 2.44 38.62 -3.25
CA GLN A 244 2.53 39.33 -4.52
C GLN A 244 3.13 40.73 -4.37
N ASP A 245 3.04 41.31 -3.17
CA ASP A 245 3.65 42.59 -2.77
C ASP A 245 5.13 42.42 -2.37
#